data_AF-A0A653E6A3-F1
#
_entry.id   AF-A0A653E6A3-F1
#
_cell.length_a   1.000
_cell.length_b   1.000
_cell.length_c   1.000
_cell.angle_alpha   90.00
_cell.angle_beta   90.00
_cell.angle_gamma   90.00
#
_symmetry.space_group_name_H-M   'P 1'
#
loop_
_entity.id
_entity.type
_entity.pdbx_description
1 polymer ?
#
loop_
_entity_poly.entity_id
_entity_poly.type
_entity_poly.pdbx_seq_one_letter_code
_entity_poly.pdbx_strand_id
1 'polypeptide(L)'
;MATFLEERLPENIDYGSDFASSYQVYITQTAGGNEYRSQMNPFIKASMNIEFERQTNFIVEEVIDLNNRAGGKLRGFRVMHPVDFSTNNYRDTPTFNDQPMILANPAVPGVYQIVEWFGGYGGDSSRRHIYKPVAGSVLVGVGGASYPAAQWSVNNTTGIVTLAANKTGSISAISQASSAVVTATNTLVVGESLIISGVAGMTQINGVRAVVTARTGSQFTLNINSSLFSAYTSGGVFNTRPQAGEAVTAGCLFDIPMRFNADLGGNFSNWDTISANGLQIVEILNPFD
;
A
#
# COMPACT_ATOMS: atom_id res chain seq x y z
N MET A 1 13.49 11.36 -21.39
CA MET A 1 12.91 12.26 -20.37
C MET A 1 11.90 11.47 -19.56
N ALA A 2 11.78 11.70 -18.26
CA ALA A 2 10.81 10.99 -17.42
C ALA A 2 9.36 11.29 -17.87
N THR A 3 8.55 10.24 -18.01
CA THR A 3 7.13 10.26 -18.40
C THR A 3 6.19 10.57 -17.22
N PHE A 4 6.73 10.84 -16.03
CA PHE A 4 5.98 11.15 -14.83
C PHE A 4 6.62 12.33 -14.08
N LEU A 5 5.78 13.26 -13.63
CA LEU A 5 6.14 14.38 -12.77
C LEU A 5 5.80 14.02 -11.33
N GLU A 6 6.76 14.12 -10.42
CA GLU A 6 6.56 13.84 -8.98
C GLU A 6 5.86 14.99 -8.24
N GLU A 7 5.23 15.91 -8.97
CA GLU A 7 4.40 16.96 -8.41
C GLU A 7 2.94 16.51 -8.25
N ARG A 8 2.24 17.12 -7.29
CA ARG A 8 0.83 16.86 -7.01
C ARG A 8 -0.04 17.90 -7.68
N LEU A 9 -1.16 17.48 -8.25
CA LEU A 9 -2.24 18.36 -8.66
C LEU A 9 -2.75 19.14 -7.43
N PRO A 10 -2.97 20.46 -7.52
CA PRO A 10 -3.44 21.26 -6.38
C PRO A 10 -4.70 20.68 -5.72
N GLU A 11 -4.72 20.66 -4.39
CA GLU A 11 -5.79 19.99 -3.61
C GLU A 11 -7.07 20.83 -3.49
N ASN A 12 -6.97 22.13 -3.70
CA ASN A 12 -8.08 23.09 -3.66
C ASN A 12 -8.85 23.17 -4.99
N ILE A 13 -8.52 22.32 -5.96
CA ILE A 13 -9.21 22.20 -7.23
C ILE A 13 -10.64 21.71 -7.01
N ASP A 14 -11.58 22.42 -7.63
CA ASP A 14 -12.95 21.94 -7.78
C ASP A 14 -12.97 20.88 -8.90
N TYR A 15 -13.24 19.63 -8.53
CA TYR A 15 -13.45 18.52 -9.46
C TYR A 15 -14.89 18.48 -9.99
N GLY A 16 -15.69 19.51 -9.69
CA GLY A 16 -17.11 19.51 -9.98
C GLY A 16 -17.86 18.46 -9.16
N SER A 17 -18.96 17.98 -9.74
CA SER A 17 -19.76 16.89 -9.14
C SER A 17 -19.43 15.50 -9.69
N ASP A 18 -18.37 15.36 -10.49
CA ASP A 18 -18.14 14.15 -11.30
C ASP A 18 -16.80 13.45 -11.01
N PHE A 19 -16.90 12.15 -10.72
CA PHE A 19 -15.79 11.19 -10.80
C PHE A 19 -16.33 9.88 -11.36
N ALA A 20 -15.49 9.10 -12.04
CA ALA A 20 -15.89 7.82 -12.61
C ALA A 20 -14.82 6.75 -12.44
N SER A 21 -15.30 5.54 -12.17
CA SER A 21 -14.50 4.32 -12.12
C SER A 21 -14.89 3.43 -13.29
N SER A 22 -13.89 2.95 -14.02
CA SER A 22 -14.09 2.11 -15.21
C SER A 22 -13.23 0.85 -15.15
N TYR A 23 -13.66 -0.16 -15.90
CA TYR A 23 -12.95 -1.42 -16.08
C TYR A 23 -12.78 -1.68 -17.58
N GLN A 24 -11.64 -2.25 -17.96
CA GLN A 24 -11.39 -2.57 -19.36
C GLN A 24 -11.97 -3.94 -19.70
N VAL A 25 -13.17 -3.95 -20.29
CA VAL A 25 -13.93 -5.17 -20.62
C VAL A 25 -14.25 -5.19 -22.12
N TYR A 26 -13.98 -6.32 -22.77
CA TYR A 26 -14.45 -6.63 -24.11
C TYR A 26 -15.78 -7.38 -24.03
N ILE A 27 -16.76 -6.91 -24.80
CA ILE A 27 -18.09 -7.52 -24.89
C ILE A 27 -18.35 -7.87 -26.35
N THR A 28 -18.61 -9.16 -26.60
CA THR A 28 -19.00 -9.67 -27.92
C THR A 28 -20.38 -10.29 -27.82
N GLN A 29 -21.27 -9.97 -28.75
CA GLN A 29 -22.64 -10.50 -28.77
C GLN A 29 -22.83 -11.47 -29.94
N THR A 30 -23.57 -12.56 -29.72
CA THR A 30 -24.00 -13.45 -30.81
C THR A 30 -25.20 -12.89 -31.55
N ALA A 31 -25.47 -13.39 -32.76
CA ALA A 31 -26.68 -13.05 -33.50
C ALA A 31 -27.99 -13.37 -32.73
N GLY A 32 -27.94 -14.30 -31.77
CA GLY A 32 -29.06 -14.63 -30.89
C GLY A 32 -29.17 -13.77 -29.62
N GLY A 33 -28.30 -12.78 -29.45
CA GLY A 33 -28.33 -11.84 -28.32
C GLY A 33 -27.50 -12.25 -27.09
N ASN A 34 -26.85 -13.42 -27.10
CA ASN A 34 -26.00 -13.85 -25.98
C ASN A 34 -24.71 -13.02 -25.92
N GLU A 35 -24.29 -12.64 -24.72
CA GLU A 35 -23.05 -11.89 -24.50
C GLU A 35 -21.91 -12.76 -23.98
N TYR A 36 -20.72 -12.55 -24.51
CA TYR A 36 -19.45 -13.04 -23.98
C TYR A 36 -18.63 -11.85 -23.53
N ARG A 37 -18.21 -11.86 -22.26
CA ARG A 37 -17.49 -10.76 -21.60
C ARG A 37 -16.12 -11.23 -21.17
N SER A 38 -15.09 -10.45 -21.47
CA SER A 38 -13.71 -10.73 -21.04
C SER A 38 -13.06 -9.47 -20.51
N GLN A 39 -12.58 -9.52 -19.27
CA GLN A 39 -11.89 -8.40 -18.64
C GLN A 39 -10.39 -8.47 -18.97
N MET A 40 -9.83 -7.38 -19.49
CA MET A 40 -8.44 -7.33 -19.96
C MET A 40 -7.43 -7.28 -18.80
N ASN A 41 -7.80 -6.63 -17.70
CA ASN A 41 -7.02 -6.60 -16.46
C ASN A 41 -7.95 -6.38 -15.25
N PRO A 42 -7.57 -6.85 -14.05
CA PRO A 42 -8.40 -6.78 -12.84
C PRO A 42 -8.43 -5.39 -12.18
N PHE A 43 -7.81 -4.38 -12.80
CA PHE A 43 -7.59 -3.08 -12.16
C PHE A 43 -8.72 -2.11 -12.48
N ILE A 44 -9.12 -1.37 -11.45
CA ILE A 44 -9.98 -0.20 -11.59
C ILE A 44 -9.19 0.93 -12.27
N LYS A 45 -9.88 1.75 -13.06
CA LYS A 45 -9.32 2.95 -13.65
C LYS A 45 -10.18 4.16 -13.32
N ALA A 46 -9.64 5.07 -12.54
CA ALA A 46 -10.27 6.32 -12.16
C ALA A 46 -10.15 7.37 -13.27
N SER A 47 -11.17 8.22 -13.35
CA SER A 47 -11.18 9.44 -14.17
C SER A 47 -11.96 10.53 -13.46
N MET A 48 -11.52 11.77 -13.60
CA MET A 48 -12.12 12.96 -12.98
C MET A 48 -12.10 14.11 -13.98
N ASN A 49 -12.94 15.11 -13.74
CA ASN A 49 -13.00 16.31 -14.55
C ASN A 49 -12.62 17.53 -13.72
N ILE A 50 -11.69 18.35 -14.20
CA ILE A 50 -11.32 19.61 -13.53
C ILE A 50 -12.25 20.71 -14.05
N GLU A 51 -13.06 21.31 -13.17
CA GLU A 51 -13.92 22.43 -13.52
C GLU A 51 -13.22 23.77 -13.28
N PHE A 52 -13.19 24.64 -14.29
CA PHE A 52 -12.54 25.95 -14.18
C PHE A 52 -13.50 27.07 -13.75
N GLU A 53 -14.80 26.94 -14.00
CA GLU A 53 -15.78 28.02 -13.78
C GLU A 53 -15.96 28.39 -12.31
N ARG A 54 -15.68 27.46 -11.40
CA ARG A 54 -15.83 27.63 -9.96
C ARG A 54 -14.49 27.90 -9.25
N GLN A 55 -13.40 28.00 -9.99
CA GLN A 55 -12.05 28.15 -9.45
C GLN A 55 -11.60 29.60 -9.36
N THR A 56 -10.69 29.87 -8.43
CA THR A 56 -9.99 31.15 -8.36
C THR A 56 -8.90 31.21 -9.43
N ASN A 57 -8.57 32.41 -9.93
CA ASN A 57 -7.55 32.58 -10.98
C ASN A 57 -6.20 31.93 -10.64
N PHE A 58 -5.80 31.96 -9.37
CA PHE A 58 -4.57 31.33 -8.90
C PHE A 58 -4.55 29.80 -9.16
N ILE A 59 -5.67 29.12 -8.93
CA ILE A 59 -5.76 27.67 -9.17
C ILE A 59 -5.72 27.38 -10.67
N VAL A 60 -6.37 28.22 -11.48
CA VAL A 60 -6.34 28.10 -12.93
C VAL A 60 -4.91 28.23 -13.46
N GLU A 61 -4.13 29.19 -12.97
CA GLU A 61 -2.71 29.36 -13.31
C GLU A 61 -1.88 28.11 -12.95
N GLU A 62 -2.06 27.54 -11.76
CA GLU A 62 -1.36 26.32 -11.35
C GLU A 62 -1.67 25.12 -12.26
N VAL A 63 -2.93 24.97 -12.70
CA VAL A 63 -3.34 23.90 -13.63
C VAL A 63 -2.76 24.14 -15.03
N ILE A 64 -2.74 25.39 -15.50
CA ILE A 64 -2.12 25.75 -16.80
C ILE A 64 -0.62 25.44 -16.76
N ASP A 65 0.06 25.83 -15.69
CA ASP A 65 1.49 25.58 -15.51
C ASP A 65 1.80 24.08 -15.42
N LEU A 66 1.00 23.32 -14.67
CA LEU A 66 1.10 21.86 -14.63
C LEU A 66 0.85 21.24 -16.01
N ASN A 67 -0.12 21.74 -16.79
CA ASN A 67 -0.38 21.24 -18.15
C ASN A 67 0.80 21.47 -19.09
N ASN A 68 1.38 22.68 -19.06
CA ASN A 68 2.55 23.04 -19.85
C ASN A 68 3.78 22.24 -19.43
N ARG A 69 3.99 22.04 -18.11
CA ARG A 69 5.04 21.14 -17.61
C ARG A 69 4.76 19.70 -17.99
N ALA A 70 3.53 19.22 -17.95
CA ALA A 70 3.19 17.86 -18.38
C ALA A 70 3.39 17.65 -19.89
N GLY A 71 3.42 18.72 -20.69
CA GLY A 71 3.42 18.63 -22.15
C GLY A 71 2.07 18.15 -22.66
N GLY A 72 0.98 18.64 -22.08
CA GLY A 72 -0.37 18.15 -22.33
C GLY A 72 -0.53 16.70 -21.86
N LYS A 73 -0.88 15.79 -22.78
CA LYS A 73 -1.16 14.38 -22.47
C LYS A 73 0.09 13.53 -22.25
N LEU A 74 1.29 14.08 -22.39
CA LEU A 74 2.54 13.33 -22.40
C LEU A 74 2.92 12.75 -21.04
N ARG A 75 2.92 13.56 -19.98
CA ARG A 75 3.40 13.15 -18.66
C ARG A 75 2.29 12.99 -17.64
N GLY A 76 2.44 12.01 -16.76
CA GLY A 76 1.59 11.84 -15.58
C GLY A 76 2.03 12.71 -14.39
N PHE A 77 1.18 12.81 -13.38
CA PHE A 77 1.39 13.51 -12.12
C PHE A 77 0.56 12.86 -11.00
N ARG A 78 0.81 13.26 -9.75
CA ARG A 78 0.10 12.73 -8.57
C ARG A 78 -1.23 13.44 -8.37
N VAL A 79 -2.29 12.68 -8.07
CA VAL A 79 -3.61 13.24 -7.77
C VAL A 79 -4.15 12.64 -6.47
N MET A 80 -4.55 13.49 -5.53
CA MET A 80 -5.36 13.05 -4.39
C MET A 80 -6.79 12.86 -4.86
N HIS A 81 -7.32 11.64 -4.79
CA HIS A 81 -8.73 11.45 -5.09
C HIS A 81 -9.59 11.94 -3.91
N PRO A 82 -10.59 12.82 -4.09
CA PRO A 82 -11.33 13.42 -2.97
C PRO A 82 -12.05 12.43 -2.06
N VAL A 83 -12.38 11.24 -2.57
CA VAL A 83 -13.15 10.22 -1.85
C VAL A 83 -12.44 8.88 -1.71
N ASP A 84 -11.21 8.76 -2.20
CA ASP A 84 -10.48 7.48 -2.34
C ASP A 84 -8.95 7.70 -2.26
N PHE A 85 -8.48 8.15 -1.10
CA PHE A 85 -7.08 8.56 -0.87
C PHE A 85 -6.42 7.85 0.32
N SER A 86 -7.13 6.93 0.96
CA SER A 86 -6.65 6.14 2.09
C SER A 86 -7.07 4.70 1.98
N THR A 87 -6.14 3.79 2.31
CA THR A 87 -6.42 2.36 2.40
C THR A 87 -7.43 1.99 3.49
N ASN A 88 -7.64 2.88 4.47
CA ASN A 88 -8.61 2.70 5.54
C ASN A 88 -9.94 3.38 5.17
N ASN A 89 -10.99 2.60 4.95
CA ASN A 89 -12.34 3.08 4.61
C ASN A 89 -12.33 4.23 3.57
N TYR A 90 -11.46 4.14 2.57
CA TYR A 90 -11.25 5.11 1.49
C TYR A 90 -10.69 6.49 1.91
N ARG A 91 -10.89 6.94 3.16
CA ARG A 91 -10.57 8.32 3.60
C ARG A 91 -10.09 8.44 5.05
N ASP A 92 -10.21 7.38 5.84
CA ASP A 92 -9.89 7.43 7.26
C ASP A 92 -8.38 7.39 7.49
N THR A 93 -7.95 7.65 8.73
CA THR A 93 -6.53 7.57 9.08
C THR A 93 -6.00 6.14 8.88
N PRO A 94 -4.90 5.92 8.13
CA PRO A 94 -4.37 4.60 7.88
C PRO A 94 -4.01 3.83 9.16
N THR A 95 -4.20 2.52 9.14
CA THR A 95 -3.73 1.60 10.18
C THR A 95 -2.83 0.53 9.58
N PHE A 96 -2.09 -0.22 10.40
CA PHE A 96 -1.18 -1.26 9.89
C PHE A 96 -1.90 -2.47 9.28
N ASN A 97 -3.21 -2.61 9.52
CA ASN A 97 -4.02 -3.76 9.14
C ASN A 97 -5.13 -3.43 8.12
N ASP A 98 -5.00 -2.31 7.40
CA ASP A 98 -6.02 -1.86 6.44
C ASP A 98 -6.23 -2.87 5.31
N GLN A 99 -5.17 -3.18 4.55
CA GLN A 99 -5.28 -3.96 3.31
C GLN A 99 -4.24 -5.09 3.28
N PRO A 100 -4.62 -6.33 2.89
CA PRO A 100 -3.66 -7.40 2.68
C PRO A 100 -2.81 -7.13 1.44
N MET A 101 -1.49 -7.20 1.61
CA MET A 101 -0.53 -7.03 0.52
C MET A 101 -0.34 -8.32 -0.27
N ILE A 102 0.12 -8.17 -1.52
CA ILE A 102 0.50 -9.29 -2.39
C ILE A 102 2.00 -9.32 -2.59
N LEU A 103 2.59 -10.49 -2.80
CA LEU A 103 4.00 -10.59 -3.20
C LEU A 103 4.19 -9.91 -4.56
N ALA A 104 5.16 -9.00 -4.65
CA ALA A 104 5.51 -8.34 -5.91
C ALA A 104 6.10 -9.34 -6.91
N ASN A 105 6.81 -10.35 -6.40
CA ASN A 105 7.27 -11.50 -7.17
C ASN A 105 7.11 -12.77 -6.31
N PRO A 106 6.31 -13.77 -6.74
CA PRO A 106 6.13 -15.02 -5.99
C PRO A 106 7.43 -15.78 -5.69
N ALA A 107 8.48 -15.58 -6.50
CA ALA A 107 9.78 -16.21 -6.33
C ALA A 107 10.71 -15.46 -5.36
N VAL A 108 10.39 -14.21 -4.99
CA VAL A 108 11.25 -13.37 -4.13
C VAL A 108 10.53 -13.09 -2.81
N PRO A 109 10.88 -13.80 -1.71
CA PRO A 109 10.23 -13.59 -0.43
C PRO A 109 10.62 -12.23 0.17
N GLY A 110 9.67 -11.59 0.86
CA GLY A 110 9.91 -10.35 1.57
C GLY A 110 9.72 -9.08 0.73
N VAL A 111 9.22 -9.17 -0.51
CA VAL A 111 8.92 -8.01 -1.34
C VAL A 111 7.43 -8.02 -1.69
N TYR A 112 6.72 -6.98 -1.26
CA TYR A 112 5.27 -6.88 -1.33
C TYR A 112 4.83 -5.60 -2.04
N GLN A 113 3.76 -5.69 -2.81
CA GLN A 113 3.07 -4.54 -3.40
C GLN A 113 1.93 -4.12 -2.47
N ILE A 114 1.89 -2.84 -2.10
CA ILE A 114 0.70 -2.26 -1.45
C ILE A 114 -0.44 -2.25 -2.47
N VAL A 115 -1.59 -2.74 -2.04
CA VAL A 115 -2.79 -2.83 -2.85
C VAL A 115 -3.99 -2.34 -2.05
N GLU A 116 -4.95 -1.79 -2.76
CA GLU A 116 -6.28 -1.50 -2.26
C GLU A 116 -7.25 -2.48 -2.90
N TRP A 117 -8.02 -3.19 -2.10
CA TRP A 117 -9.02 -4.13 -2.58
C TRP A 117 -10.43 -3.56 -2.52
N PHE A 118 -11.25 -3.90 -3.50
CA PHE A 118 -12.63 -3.44 -3.60
C PHE A 118 -13.61 -4.62 -3.43
N GLY A 119 -14.57 -4.46 -2.52
CA GLY A 119 -15.66 -5.42 -2.31
C GLY A 119 -15.29 -6.72 -1.59
N GLY A 120 -14.04 -6.87 -1.15
CA GLY A 120 -13.54 -8.07 -0.46
C GLY A 120 -12.03 -8.20 -0.61
N TYR A 121 -11.47 -9.37 -0.27
CA TYR A 121 -10.06 -9.69 -0.50
C TYR A 121 -9.95 -11.00 -1.28
N GLY A 122 -9.06 -11.06 -2.27
CA GLY A 122 -8.74 -12.31 -2.99
C GLY A 122 -9.25 -12.38 -4.42
N GLY A 123 -9.33 -13.60 -4.97
CA GLY A 123 -9.40 -13.85 -6.42
C GLY A 123 -10.56 -13.21 -7.17
N ASP A 124 -11.71 -13.04 -6.52
CA ASP A 124 -12.91 -12.46 -7.14
C ASP A 124 -13.03 -10.94 -6.91
N SER A 125 -12.14 -10.36 -6.10
CA SER A 125 -12.15 -8.94 -5.76
C SER A 125 -11.30 -8.13 -6.74
N SER A 126 -11.83 -6.99 -7.17
CA SER A 126 -11.05 -6.01 -7.93
C SER A 126 -10.04 -5.33 -7.01
N ARG A 127 -8.94 -4.84 -7.58
CA ARG A 127 -7.90 -4.17 -6.80
C ARG A 127 -7.22 -3.03 -7.55
N ARG A 128 -6.58 -2.13 -6.81
CA ARG A 128 -5.64 -1.13 -7.31
C ARG A 128 -4.26 -1.44 -6.74
N HIS A 129 -3.22 -1.38 -7.57
CA HIS A 129 -1.86 -1.30 -7.08
C HIS A 129 -1.57 0.14 -6.65
N ILE A 130 -1.16 0.34 -5.41
CA ILE A 130 -0.83 1.68 -4.90
C ILE A 130 0.61 1.99 -5.31
N TYR A 131 0.78 2.90 -6.26
CA TYR A 131 2.09 3.27 -6.79
C TYR A 131 2.67 4.52 -6.13
N LYS A 132 1.86 5.45 -5.65
CA LYS A 132 2.34 6.71 -5.07
C LYS A 132 1.86 6.89 -3.62
N PRO A 133 2.25 6.00 -2.68
CA PRO A 133 1.88 6.20 -1.29
C PRO A 133 2.55 7.46 -0.74
N VAL A 134 1.79 8.25 0.02
CA VAL A 134 2.27 9.49 0.64
C VAL A 134 3.40 9.15 1.61
N ALA A 135 4.54 9.82 1.45
CA ALA A 135 5.72 9.61 2.29
C ALA A 135 5.36 9.82 3.77
N GLY A 136 5.83 8.92 4.63
CA GLY A 136 5.55 8.96 6.07
C GLY A 136 4.17 8.44 6.51
N SER A 137 3.27 8.11 5.58
CA SER A 137 1.94 7.56 5.93
C SER A 137 1.87 6.03 5.96
N VAL A 138 2.88 5.34 5.42
CA VAL A 138 2.87 3.88 5.29
C VAL A 138 3.07 3.21 6.64
N LEU A 139 2.18 2.28 6.96
CA LEU A 139 2.21 1.40 8.12
C LEU A 139 2.13 -0.05 7.63
N VAL A 140 2.93 -0.94 8.22
CA VAL A 140 2.95 -2.36 7.83
C VAL A 140 2.55 -3.22 9.02
N GLY A 141 1.74 -4.25 8.76
CA GLY A 141 1.34 -5.26 9.72
C GLY A 141 1.77 -6.65 9.28
N VAL A 142 2.08 -7.52 10.25
CA VAL A 142 2.37 -8.94 10.02
C VAL A 142 1.67 -9.75 11.10
N GLY A 143 0.90 -10.76 10.70
CA GLY A 143 0.23 -11.66 11.65
C GLY A 143 -0.76 -10.93 12.57
N GLY A 144 -1.36 -9.83 12.11
CA GLY A 144 -2.31 -9.03 12.89
C GLY A 144 -1.70 -8.04 13.88
N ALA A 145 -0.37 -7.88 13.89
CA ALA A 145 0.33 -6.91 14.72
C ALA A 145 1.11 -5.89 13.87
N SER A 146 1.31 -4.69 14.43
CA SER A 146 2.17 -3.67 13.80
C SER A 146 3.60 -4.20 13.64
N TYR A 147 4.15 -4.04 12.44
CA TYR A 147 5.50 -4.47 12.09
C TYR A 147 6.48 -3.29 12.20
N PRO A 148 7.51 -3.38 13.05
CA PRO A 148 8.43 -2.27 13.32
C PRO A 148 9.06 -1.68 12.07
N ALA A 149 9.08 -0.34 11.95
CA ALA A 149 9.62 0.40 10.80
C ALA A 149 11.11 0.11 10.52
N ALA A 150 11.87 -0.38 11.51
CA ALA A 150 13.26 -0.79 11.30
C ALA A 150 13.39 -2.11 10.49
N GLN A 151 12.31 -2.88 10.34
CA GLN A 151 12.31 -4.19 9.69
C GLN A 151 11.75 -4.16 8.27
N TRP A 152 11.45 -2.99 7.73
CA TRP A 152 10.99 -2.83 6.36
C TRP A 152 11.33 -1.44 5.82
N SER A 153 11.29 -1.30 4.51
CA SER A 153 11.41 -0.03 3.80
C SER A 153 10.36 0.01 2.69
N VAL A 154 9.90 1.22 2.32
CA VAL A 154 8.97 1.40 1.21
C VAL A 154 9.58 2.30 0.14
N ASN A 155 9.34 1.97 -1.13
CA ASN A 155 9.58 2.87 -2.24
C ASN A 155 8.30 3.69 -2.51
N ASN A 156 8.31 4.99 -2.20
CA ASN A 156 7.15 5.88 -2.37
C ASN A 156 6.83 6.25 -3.83
N THR A 157 7.64 5.76 -4.77
CA THR A 157 7.38 5.87 -6.21
C THR A 157 6.66 4.64 -6.73
N THR A 158 6.88 3.44 -6.16
CA THR A 158 6.28 2.17 -6.62
C THR A 158 5.30 1.51 -5.64
N GLY A 159 5.25 1.99 -4.40
CA GLY A 159 4.52 1.34 -3.31
C GLY A 159 4.97 -0.09 -3.01
N ILE A 160 6.21 -0.43 -3.37
CA ILE A 160 6.81 -1.71 -3.01
C ILE A 160 7.38 -1.61 -1.60
N VAL A 161 6.92 -2.48 -0.72
CA VAL A 161 7.45 -2.71 0.63
C VAL A 161 8.46 -3.86 0.56
N THR A 162 9.68 -3.60 1.03
CA THR A 162 10.74 -4.59 1.15
C THR A 162 11.04 -4.84 2.62
N LEU A 163 10.85 -6.08 3.07
CA LEU A 163 11.18 -6.52 4.41
C LEU A 163 12.68 -6.76 4.54
N ALA A 164 13.25 -6.38 5.68
CA ALA A 164 14.63 -6.63 6.05
C ALA A 164 14.96 -8.14 5.97
N ALA A 165 16.25 -8.46 5.91
CA ALA A 165 16.71 -9.85 5.89
C ALA A 165 16.14 -10.64 7.07
N ASN A 166 15.77 -11.90 6.84
CA ASN A 166 15.28 -12.76 7.91
C ASN A 166 16.41 -13.05 8.90
N LYS A 167 16.25 -12.61 10.14
CA LYS A 167 17.08 -13.06 11.25
C LYS A 167 16.40 -14.29 11.85
N THR A 168 17.13 -15.39 11.87
CA THR A 168 16.65 -16.67 12.37
C THR A 168 17.75 -17.40 13.11
N GLY A 169 17.36 -18.30 14.02
CA GLY A 169 18.26 -19.13 14.79
C GLY A 169 17.50 -20.18 15.59
N SER A 170 18.18 -21.29 15.88
CA SER A 170 17.66 -22.36 16.73
C SER A 170 17.64 -21.95 18.19
N ILE A 171 16.52 -22.21 18.85
CA ILE A 171 16.32 -21.92 20.26
C ILE A 171 16.86 -23.08 21.09
N SER A 172 17.57 -22.77 22.18
CA SER A 172 18.09 -23.77 23.11
C SER A 172 17.41 -23.73 24.48
N ALA A 173 16.79 -22.61 24.86
CA ALA A 173 16.04 -22.47 26.10
C ALA A 173 15.02 -21.32 26.02
N ILE A 174 13.91 -21.46 26.74
CA ILE A 174 12.92 -20.40 26.98
C ILE A 174 12.51 -20.43 28.45
N SER A 175 12.56 -19.29 29.13
CA SER A 175 12.15 -19.17 30.53
C SER A 175 10.62 -19.13 30.70
N GLN A 176 10.11 -19.65 31.82
CA GLN A 176 8.78 -19.32 32.35
C GLN A 176 8.91 -18.06 33.22
N ALA A 177 8.48 -16.90 32.71
CA ALA A 177 8.64 -15.62 33.39
C ALA A 177 7.60 -14.60 32.93
N SER A 178 7.48 -13.49 33.66
CA SER A 178 6.63 -12.35 33.28
C SER A 178 7.04 -11.71 31.95
N SER A 179 8.29 -11.92 31.53
CA SER A 179 8.79 -11.66 30.18
C SER A 179 9.68 -12.82 29.76
N ALA A 180 9.30 -13.53 28.71
CA ALA A 180 10.03 -14.71 28.24
C ALA A 180 11.45 -14.33 27.80
N VAL A 181 12.45 -14.97 28.39
CA VAL A 181 13.85 -14.88 27.96
C VAL A 181 14.16 -16.10 27.11
N VAL A 182 14.55 -15.86 25.88
CA VAL A 182 14.91 -16.89 24.89
C VAL A 182 16.43 -16.90 24.72
N THR A 183 17.02 -18.09 24.73
CA THR A 183 18.45 -18.29 24.45
C THR A 183 18.61 -18.87 23.04
N ALA A 184 19.28 -18.12 22.15
CA ALA A 184 19.64 -18.53 20.80
C ALA A 184 20.76 -17.63 20.24
N THR A 185 21.65 -18.17 19.40
CA THR A 185 22.57 -17.30 18.62
C THR A 185 21.75 -16.36 17.74
N ASN A 186 21.95 -15.06 17.89
CA ASN A 186 21.11 -14.07 17.23
C ASN A 186 21.86 -12.76 16.93
N THR A 187 21.31 -11.98 16.00
CA THR A 187 21.74 -10.61 15.66
C THR A 187 20.59 -9.62 15.87
N LEU A 188 19.66 -9.95 16.77
CA LEU A 188 18.45 -9.15 17.02
C LEU A 188 18.80 -7.81 17.66
N VAL A 189 17.95 -6.81 17.47
CA VAL A 189 18.02 -5.54 18.21
C VAL A 189 16.71 -5.28 18.93
N VAL A 190 16.76 -4.49 20.01
CA VAL A 190 15.57 -4.09 20.75
C VAL A 190 14.62 -3.35 19.82
N GLY A 191 13.33 -3.67 19.90
CA GLY A 191 12.28 -3.15 19.03
C GLY A 191 11.97 -4.02 17.81
N GLU A 192 12.77 -5.04 17.48
CA GLU A 192 12.43 -5.98 16.40
C GLU A 192 11.31 -6.93 16.78
N SER A 193 10.43 -7.20 15.82
CA SER A 193 9.38 -8.22 15.89
C SER A 193 9.86 -9.54 15.30
N LEU A 194 9.53 -10.64 15.98
CA LEU A 194 9.79 -12.00 15.53
C LEU A 194 8.63 -12.94 15.90
N ILE A 195 8.56 -14.07 15.22
CA ILE A 195 7.68 -15.19 15.54
C ILE A 195 8.52 -16.39 15.97
N ILE A 196 8.00 -17.19 16.88
CA ILE A 196 8.60 -18.47 17.29
C ILE A 196 7.74 -19.63 16.77
N SER A 197 8.39 -20.69 16.31
CA SER A 197 7.70 -21.92 15.87
C SER A 197 8.52 -23.17 16.22
N GLY A 198 7.86 -24.32 16.29
CA GLY A 198 8.51 -25.62 16.50
C GLY A 198 9.04 -25.87 17.92
N VAL A 199 8.56 -25.14 18.93
CA VAL A 199 8.89 -25.36 20.34
C VAL A 199 8.10 -26.54 20.90
N ALA A 200 8.78 -27.48 21.54
CA ALA A 200 8.19 -28.54 22.34
C ALA A 200 8.18 -28.17 23.84
N GLY A 201 7.22 -28.74 24.57
CA GLY A 201 6.98 -28.39 25.97
C GLY A 201 6.19 -27.09 26.10
N MET A 202 6.78 -25.95 25.71
CA MET A 202 6.14 -24.62 25.76
C MET A 202 5.38 -24.31 24.45
N THR A 203 4.35 -25.09 24.12
CA THR A 203 3.69 -25.00 22.80
C THR A 203 2.87 -23.72 22.60
N GLN A 204 2.47 -23.04 23.68
CA GLN A 204 1.67 -21.81 23.66
C GLN A 204 2.42 -20.63 23.00
N ILE A 205 3.75 -20.69 22.91
CA ILE A 205 4.56 -19.65 22.28
C ILE A 205 4.62 -19.78 20.75
N ASN A 206 4.26 -20.95 20.22
CA ASN A 206 4.33 -21.20 18.78
C ASN A 206 3.27 -20.39 18.05
N GLY A 207 3.67 -19.68 17.00
CA GLY A 207 2.77 -18.85 16.20
C GLY A 207 2.56 -17.44 16.76
N VAL A 208 3.06 -17.14 17.96
CA VAL A 208 2.90 -15.82 18.58
C VAL A 208 4.03 -14.90 18.13
N ARG A 209 3.65 -13.76 17.53
CA ARG A 209 4.58 -12.68 17.19
C ARG A 209 4.81 -11.78 18.39
N ALA A 210 6.07 -11.45 18.66
CA ALA A 210 6.47 -10.64 19.80
C ALA A 210 7.62 -9.70 19.47
N VAL A 211 7.73 -8.64 20.24
CA VAL A 211 8.76 -7.61 20.14
C VAL A 211 9.87 -7.91 21.15
N VAL A 212 11.11 -7.78 20.69
CA VAL A 212 12.31 -7.87 21.52
C VAL A 212 12.42 -6.63 22.40
N THR A 213 12.40 -6.80 23.72
CA THR A 213 12.47 -5.70 24.71
C THR A 213 13.87 -5.53 25.30
N ALA A 214 14.69 -6.59 25.29
CA ALA A 214 16.08 -6.54 25.73
C ALA A 214 16.92 -7.61 24.99
N ARG A 215 18.24 -7.40 24.92
CA ARG A 215 19.20 -8.38 24.40
C ARG A 215 20.51 -8.32 25.18
N THR A 216 21.02 -9.49 25.56
CA THR A 216 22.34 -9.67 26.19
C THR A 216 23.01 -10.90 25.60
N GLY A 217 24.02 -10.71 24.74
CA GLY A 217 24.73 -11.81 24.10
C GLY A 217 23.80 -12.71 23.26
N SER A 218 23.71 -14.00 23.65
CA SER A 218 22.84 -15.01 23.05
C SER A 218 21.41 -15.01 23.63
N GLN A 219 21.10 -14.15 24.58
CA GLN A 219 19.77 -14.06 25.17
C GLN A 219 19.03 -12.82 24.67
N PHE A 220 17.73 -12.96 24.47
CA PHE A 220 16.83 -11.85 24.21
C PHE A 220 15.52 -12.03 24.96
N THR A 221 14.93 -10.92 25.39
CA THR A 221 13.68 -10.89 26.13
C THR A 221 12.56 -10.46 25.20
N LEU A 222 11.43 -11.15 25.27
CA LEU A 222 10.23 -10.85 24.51
C LEU A 222 9.16 -10.22 25.40
N ASN A 223 8.30 -9.39 24.81
CA ASN A 223 7.08 -8.87 25.45
C ASN A 223 5.96 -9.94 25.59
N ILE A 224 6.33 -11.16 25.99
CA ILE A 224 5.41 -12.28 26.23
C ILE A 224 5.48 -12.66 27.71
N ASN A 225 4.35 -12.70 28.41
CA ASN A 225 4.27 -13.31 29.73
C ASN A 225 4.09 -14.83 29.58
N SER A 226 5.17 -15.59 29.80
CA SER A 226 5.22 -17.05 29.73
C SER A 226 5.06 -17.73 31.09
N SER A 227 4.73 -17.00 32.17
CA SER A 227 4.68 -17.54 33.54
C SER A 227 3.69 -18.71 33.69
N LEU A 228 2.61 -18.71 32.91
CA LEU A 228 1.58 -19.75 32.91
C LEU A 228 1.72 -20.76 31.76
N PHE A 229 2.76 -20.64 30.94
CA PHE A 229 3.01 -21.60 29.87
C PHE A 229 3.61 -22.88 30.45
N SER A 230 3.55 -23.97 29.71
CA SER A 230 4.26 -25.20 30.09
C SER A 230 5.78 -25.02 29.94
N ALA A 231 6.54 -25.83 30.68
CA ALA A 231 8.00 -25.75 30.65
C ALA A 231 8.54 -26.09 29.25
N TYR A 232 9.51 -25.30 28.79
CA TYR A 232 10.26 -25.60 27.57
C TYR A 232 10.98 -26.95 27.72
N THR A 233 10.91 -27.79 26.70
CA THR A 233 11.66 -29.05 26.67
C THR A 233 12.75 -29.06 25.60
N SER A 234 12.42 -28.68 24.36
CA SER A 234 13.36 -28.69 23.24
C SER A 234 12.83 -27.95 22.01
N GLY A 235 13.67 -27.82 21.00
CA GLY A 235 13.30 -27.30 19.68
C GLY A 235 13.08 -25.79 19.66
N GLY A 236 12.39 -25.33 18.63
CA GLY A 236 12.14 -23.92 18.43
C GLY A 236 13.09 -23.25 17.44
N VAL A 237 12.51 -22.43 16.58
CA VAL A 237 13.21 -21.50 15.70
C VAL A 237 12.50 -20.16 15.79
N PHE A 238 13.25 -19.06 15.82
CA PHE A 238 12.68 -17.73 15.65
C PHE A 238 12.87 -17.23 14.22
N ASN A 239 11.95 -16.40 13.72
CA ASN A 239 12.07 -15.72 12.43
C ASN A 239 11.58 -14.28 12.54
N THR A 240 12.33 -13.32 12.02
CA THR A 240 11.84 -11.93 11.93
C THR A 240 10.88 -11.72 10.76
N ARG A 241 11.09 -12.43 9.64
CA ARG A 241 10.19 -12.37 8.47
C ARG A 241 8.89 -13.14 8.71
N PRO A 242 7.80 -12.75 8.03
CA PRO A 242 6.55 -13.50 8.00
C PRO A 242 6.79 -14.97 7.63
N GLN A 243 6.15 -15.88 8.36
CA GLN A 243 6.13 -17.31 8.05
C GLN A 243 4.84 -17.70 7.34
N ALA A 244 4.78 -18.93 6.82
CA ALA A 244 3.57 -19.45 6.20
C ALA A 244 2.37 -19.32 7.15
N GLY A 245 1.28 -18.74 6.66
CA GLY A 245 0.07 -18.47 7.45
C GLY A 245 0.01 -17.07 8.07
N GLU A 246 1.12 -16.31 8.11
CA GLU A 246 1.07 -14.91 8.53
C GLU A 246 0.68 -14.01 7.35
N ALA A 247 -0.48 -13.38 7.45
CA ALA A 247 -0.86 -12.32 6.51
C ALA A 247 0.05 -11.10 6.70
N VAL A 248 0.44 -10.49 5.58
CA VAL A 248 1.17 -9.22 5.56
C VAL A 248 0.22 -8.16 5.05
N THR A 249 0.04 -7.12 5.83
CA THR A 249 -0.90 -6.02 5.56
C THR A 249 -0.17 -4.69 5.51
N ALA A 250 -0.77 -3.70 4.87
CA ALA A 250 -0.31 -2.33 4.94
C ALA A 250 -1.49 -1.36 4.93
N GLY A 251 -1.25 -0.19 5.49
CA GLY A 251 -2.10 0.98 5.29
C GLY A 251 -1.28 2.20 4.96
N CYS A 252 -1.83 3.10 4.15
CA CYS A 252 -1.23 4.38 3.79
C CYS A 252 -2.26 5.35 3.22
N LEU A 253 -1.91 6.63 3.25
CA LEU A 253 -2.50 7.60 2.32
C LEU A 253 -1.81 7.44 0.96
N PHE A 254 -2.52 7.69 -0.14
CA PHE A 254 -1.96 7.54 -1.48
C PHE A 254 -2.47 8.58 -2.47
N ASP A 255 -1.64 8.81 -3.48
CA ASP A 255 -2.02 9.51 -4.70
C ASP A 255 -2.28 8.51 -5.83
N ILE A 256 -3.24 8.84 -6.69
CA ILE A 256 -3.48 8.14 -7.94
C ILE A 256 -2.60 8.78 -9.03
N PRO A 257 -1.77 7.99 -9.73
CA PRO A 257 -1.02 8.49 -10.88
C PRO A 257 -1.99 8.77 -12.05
N MET A 258 -2.11 10.02 -12.48
CA MET A 258 -3.01 10.41 -13.56
C MET A 258 -2.30 11.26 -14.62
N ARG A 259 -2.90 11.41 -15.79
CA ARG A 259 -2.51 12.39 -16.81
C ARG A 259 -3.71 13.11 -17.36
N PHE A 260 -3.49 14.23 -18.03
CA PHE A 260 -4.50 14.86 -18.87
C PHE A 260 -4.97 13.91 -19.98
N ASN A 261 -6.28 13.90 -20.23
CA ASN A 261 -6.91 13.13 -21.30
C ASN A 261 -7.35 13.99 -22.49
N ALA A 262 -7.41 15.31 -22.30
CA ALA A 262 -7.65 16.31 -23.34
C ALA A 262 -6.49 17.31 -23.37
N ASP A 263 -6.34 18.01 -24.49
CA ASP A 263 -5.46 19.17 -24.54
C ASP A 263 -6.16 20.31 -23.82
N LEU A 264 -5.39 21.19 -23.16
CA LEU A 264 -5.96 22.35 -22.50
C LEU A 264 -6.58 23.27 -23.56
N GLY A 265 -7.88 23.54 -23.44
CA GLY A 265 -8.63 24.37 -24.37
C GLY A 265 -9.97 24.81 -23.79
N GLY A 266 -10.47 25.95 -24.26
CA GLY A 266 -11.72 26.55 -23.79
C GLY A 266 -12.00 27.87 -24.50
N ASN A 267 -13.15 28.47 -24.19
CA ASN A 267 -13.49 29.81 -24.63
C ASN A 267 -13.20 30.80 -23.49
N PHE A 268 -12.84 32.04 -23.82
CA PHE A 268 -12.81 33.11 -22.83
C PHE A 268 -14.21 33.72 -22.73
N SER A 269 -14.82 33.67 -21.55
CA SER A 269 -16.09 34.37 -21.28
C SER A 269 -15.85 35.83 -20.88
N ASN A 270 -14.65 36.13 -20.36
CA ASN A 270 -14.15 37.47 -20.08
C ASN A 270 -12.61 37.48 -20.16
N TRP A 271 -11.98 38.66 -20.06
CA TRP A 271 -10.51 38.85 -20.13
C TRP A 271 -9.70 37.99 -19.12
N ASP A 272 -10.36 37.49 -18.08
CA ASP A 272 -9.75 36.76 -16.97
C ASP A 272 -10.58 35.53 -16.57
N THR A 273 -11.44 35.06 -17.47
CA THR A 273 -12.35 33.94 -17.17
C THR A 273 -12.39 32.99 -18.34
N ILE A 274 -11.90 31.78 -18.10
CA ILE A 274 -11.96 30.67 -19.05
C ILE A 274 -13.27 29.91 -18.79
N SER A 275 -14.20 29.98 -19.75
CA SER A 275 -15.30 29.04 -19.85
C SER A 275 -14.83 27.83 -20.68
N ALA A 276 -14.30 26.82 -20.01
CA ALA A 276 -13.93 25.54 -20.61
C ALA A 276 -14.90 24.46 -20.13
N ASN A 277 -15.37 23.61 -21.05
CA ASN A 277 -15.88 22.30 -20.66
C ASN A 277 -14.70 21.58 -20.00
N GLY A 278 -14.83 21.19 -18.73
CA GLY A 278 -13.71 20.84 -17.85
C GLY A 278 -12.60 19.95 -18.44
N LEU A 279 -11.43 20.01 -17.82
CA LEU A 279 -10.25 19.27 -18.26
C LEU A 279 -10.22 17.88 -17.62
N GLN A 280 -10.49 16.86 -18.43
CA GLN A 280 -10.49 15.48 -17.96
C GLN A 280 -9.07 14.97 -17.66
N ILE A 281 -8.93 14.31 -16.51
CA ILE A 281 -7.75 13.56 -16.11
C ILE A 281 -8.09 12.07 -15.96
N VAL A 282 -7.14 11.21 -16.30
CA VAL A 282 -7.34 9.76 -16.34
C VAL A 282 -6.15 9.02 -15.70
N GLU A 283 -6.45 7.98 -14.93
CA GLU A 283 -5.46 7.14 -14.25
C GLU A 283 -4.54 6.41 -15.24
N ILE A 284 -3.25 6.35 -14.88
CA ILE A 284 -2.22 5.56 -15.56
C ILE A 284 -1.95 4.33 -14.70
N LEU A 285 -2.29 3.14 -15.21
CA LEU A 285 -2.12 1.89 -14.45
C LEU A 285 -0.65 1.54 -14.17
N ASN A 286 0.27 1.90 -15.08
CA ASN A 286 1.71 1.66 -14.93
C ASN A 286 2.49 2.98 -15.13
N PRO A 287 2.77 3.75 -14.07
CA PRO A 287 3.34 5.09 -14.20
C PRO A 287 4.88 5.12 -14.26
N PHE A 288 5.55 3.99 -14.55
CA PHE A 288 7.02 3.86 -14.54
C PHE A 288 7.65 3.69 -15.92
N ASP A 289 6.83 3.48 -16.95
CA ASP A 289 7.28 3.29 -18.33
C ASP A 289 7.41 4.63 -19.07
#